data_AF-A0AAW7QL60-F1
#
_entry.id   AF-A0AAW7QL60-F1
#
_cell.length_a   1.000
_cell.length_b   1.000
_cell.length_c   1.000
_cell.angle_alpha   90.00
_cell.angle_beta   90.00
_cell.angle_gamma   90.00
#
_symmetry.space_group_name_H-M   'P 1'
#
loop_
_entity.id
_entity.type
_entity.pdbx_description
1 polymer ?
#
loop_
_entity_poly.entity_id
_entity_poly.type
_entity_poly.pdbx_seq_one_letter_code
_entity_poly.pdbx_strand_id
1 'polypeptide(L)'
;MELQGFLLGLIGWAATAVLAIGARQLSALEQRAVIVCSWLVWMIPGLGTFVRTGILTIDAAALFIGISTVLLAALLLIGVRGRTRAR
;
A
#
# COMPACT_ATOMS: atom_id res chain seq x y z
N MET A 1 7.22 2.71 -20.87
CA MET A 1 6.03 3.32 -20.23
C MET A 1 5.53 2.46 -19.07
N GLU A 2 5.56 1.13 -19.19
CA GLU A 2 5.33 0.13 -18.13
C GLU A 2 5.80 0.52 -16.73
N LEU A 3 7.11 0.73 -16.59
CA LEU A 3 7.78 1.02 -15.33
C LEU A 3 7.33 2.36 -14.73
N GLN A 4 6.92 3.33 -15.56
CA GLN A 4 6.52 4.65 -15.07
C GLN A 4 5.21 4.57 -14.28
N GLY A 5 4.25 3.75 -14.71
CA GLY A 5 3.02 3.53 -13.94
C GLY A 5 3.31 2.96 -12.56
N PHE A 6 4.16 1.93 -12.50
CA PHE A 6 4.59 1.31 -11.25
C PHE A 6 5.29 2.28 -10.30
N LEU A 7 6.24 3.06 -10.83
CA LEU A 7 6.95 4.07 -10.04
C LEU A 7 6.00 5.17 -9.53
N LEU A 8 5.05 5.63 -10.35
CA LEU A 8 4.04 6.59 -9.92
C LEU A 8 3.16 6.03 -8.80
N GLY A 9 2.75 4.76 -8.89
CA GLY A 9 2.04 4.07 -7.82
C GLY A 9 2.83 4.04 -6.52
N LEU A 10 4.11 3.65 -6.57
CA LEU A 10 4.97 3.60 -5.39
C LEU A 10 5.21 4.98 -4.77
N ILE A 11 5.48 6.00 -5.59
CA ILE A 11 5.71 7.37 -5.13
C ILE A 11 4.43 7.94 -4.51
N GLY A 12 3.28 7.76 -5.15
CA GLY A 12 1.99 8.22 -4.64
C GLY A 12 1.64 7.58 -3.30
N TRP A 13 1.86 6.27 -3.17
CA TRP A 13 1.67 5.57 -1.91
C TRP A 13 2.63 6.06 -0.82
N ALA A 14 3.92 6.20 -1.13
CA ALA A 14 4.91 6.68 -0.18
C ALA A 14 4.60 8.10 0.31
N ALA A 15 4.20 9.00 -0.60
CA ALA A 15 3.76 10.34 -0.25
C ALA A 15 2.54 10.32 0.69
N THR A 16 1.54 9.48 0.37
CA THR A 16 0.36 9.31 1.21
C THR A 16 0.72 8.78 2.60
N ALA A 17 1.67 7.84 2.68
CA ALA A 17 2.13 7.28 3.94
C ALA A 17 2.84 8.32 4.81
N VAL A 18 3.71 9.15 4.24
CA VAL A 18 4.38 10.25 4.95
C VAL A 18 3.34 11.24 5.51
N LEU A 19 2.34 11.60 4.71
CA LEU A 19 1.26 12.49 5.15
C LEU A 19 0.42 11.86 6.28
N ALA A 20 0.08 10.57 6.15
CA ALA A 20 -0.68 9.85 7.17
C ALA A 20 0.06 9.79 8.50
N ILE A 21 1.38 9.57 8.49
CA ILE A 21 2.21 9.55 9.71
C ILE A 21 2.28 10.95 10.35
N GLY A 22 2.35 12.00 9.53
CA GLY A 22 2.40 13.40 10.00
C GLY A 22 1.07 13.93 10.55
N ALA A 23 -0.06 13.28 10.25
CA ALA A 23 -1.38 13.72 10.65
C ALA A 23 -1.64 13.46 12.15
N ARG A 24 -1.46 14.50 12.98
CA ARG A 24 -1.65 14.44 14.44
C ARG A 24 -3.09 14.18 14.90
N GLN A 25 -4.07 14.40 14.02
CA GLN A 25 -5.49 14.19 14.32
C GLN A 25 -5.91 12.72 14.24
N LEU A 26 -5.13 11.88 13.55
CA LEU A 26 -5.42 10.46 13.39
C LEU A 26 -4.75 9.65 14.49
N SER A 27 -5.49 8.70 15.06
CA SER A 27 -4.92 7.69 15.93
C SER A 27 -3.91 6.82 15.18
N ALA A 28 -2.98 6.21 15.90
CA ALA A 28 -1.95 5.35 15.30
C ALA A 28 -2.55 4.15 14.53
N LEU A 29 -3.78 3.74 14.82
CA LEU A 29 -4.48 2.69 14.07
C LEU A 29 -5.05 3.25 12.75
N GLU A 30 -5.68 4.42 12.80
CA GLU A 30 -6.24 5.08 11.61
C GLU A 30 -5.14 5.47 10.62
N GLN A 31 -4.00 6.00 11.09
CA GLN A 31 -2.84 6.29 10.23
C GLN A 31 -2.38 5.04 9.46
N ARG A 32 -2.28 3.90 10.15
CA ARG A 32 -1.89 2.62 9.52
C ARG A 32 -2.95 2.13 8.55
N ALA A 33 -4.23 2.24 8.90
CA ALA A 33 -5.33 1.88 8.00
C ALA A 33 -5.28 2.71 6.72
N VAL A 34 -5.02 4.02 6.81
CA VAL A 34 -4.82 4.90 5.63
C VAL A 34 -3.64 4.43 4.78
N ILE A 35 -2.51 4.06 5.39
CA ILE A 35 -1.34 3.53 4.67
C ILE A 35 -1.69 2.22 3.92
N VAL A 36 -2.41 1.29 4.55
CA VAL A 36 -2.81 0.03 3.90
C VAL A 36 -3.85 0.28 2.81
N CYS A 37 -4.90 1.06 3.07
CA CYS A 37 -5.97 1.31 2.12
C CYS A 37 -5.46 2.11 0.90
N SER A 38 -4.55 3.05 1.11
CA SER A 38 -3.95 3.80 0.00
C SER A 38 -3.06 2.94 -0.89
N TRP A 39 -2.47 1.85 -0.38
CA TRP A 39 -1.72 0.89 -1.21
C TRP A 39 -2.59 0.32 -2.33
N LEU A 40 -3.81 -0.10 -2.00
CA LEU A 40 -4.76 -0.61 -2.98
C LEU A 40 -5.04 0.40 -4.09
N VAL A 41 -5.28 1.66 -3.72
CA VAL A 41 -5.61 2.74 -4.66
C VAL A 41 -4.44 3.00 -5.61
N TRP A 42 -3.23 3.07 -5.08
CA TRP A 42 -2.03 3.40 -5.87
C TRP A 42 -1.50 2.22 -6.70
N MET A 43 -1.84 0.99 -6.37
CA MET A 43 -1.55 -0.17 -7.21
C MET A 43 -2.43 -0.25 -8.47
N ILE A 44 -3.53 0.50 -8.55
CA ILE A 44 -4.34 0.61 -9.78
C ILE A 44 -3.52 1.22 -10.93
N PRO A 45 -2.95 2.43 -10.83
CA PRO A 45 -2.03 2.93 -11.85
C PRO A 45 -0.70 2.16 -11.86
N GLY A 46 -0.29 1.60 -10.72
CA GLY A 46 0.96 0.84 -10.58
C GLY A 46 1.02 -0.43 -11.42
N LEU A 47 -0.04 -1.23 -11.39
CA LEU A 47 -0.15 -2.48 -12.14
C LEU A 47 -1.05 -2.40 -13.37
N GLY A 48 -1.92 -1.39 -13.44
CA GLY A 48 -2.80 -1.17 -14.58
C GLY A 48 -2.05 -0.91 -15.89
N THR A 49 -0.80 -0.42 -15.83
CA THR A 49 0.07 -0.33 -17.01
C THR A 49 0.48 -1.72 -17.52
N PHE A 50 0.95 -2.60 -16.63
CA PHE A 50 1.33 -3.98 -16.98
C PHE A 50 0.16 -4.83 -17.47
N VAL A 51 -1.05 -4.57 -16.95
CA VAL A 51 -2.27 -5.23 -17.44
C VAL A 51 -2.62 -4.74 -18.83
N ARG A 52 -2.50 -3.43 -19.09
CA ARG A 52 -2.84 -2.83 -20.39
C ARG A 52 -1.92 -3.30 -21.52
N THR A 53 -0.68 -3.61 -21.23
CA THR A 53 0.31 -4.11 -22.20
C THR A 53 0.37 -5.62 -22.31
N GLY A 54 -0.45 -6.34 -21.54
CA GLY A 54 -0.53 -7.80 -21.58
C GLY A 54 0.64 -8.52 -20.90
N ILE A 55 1.48 -7.81 -20.15
CA ILE A 55 2.57 -8.42 -19.36
C ILE A 55 2.00 -9.14 -18.14
N LEU A 56 0.92 -8.62 -17.56
CA LEU A 56 0.27 -9.18 -16.38
C LEU A 56 -1.23 -9.41 -16.65
N THR A 57 -1.78 -10.54 -16.24
CA THR A 57 -3.24 -10.74 -16.29
C THR A 57 -3.92 -9.99 -15.15
N ILE A 58 -5.22 -9.71 -15.31
CA ILE A 58 -6.02 -9.08 -14.24
C ILE A 58 -6.01 -9.96 -12.99
N ASP A 59 -6.14 -11.28 -13.15
CA ASP A 59 -6.13 -12.23 -12.02
C ASP A 59 -4.79 -12.21 -11.27
N ALA A 60 -3.67 -12.19 -12.00
CA ALA A 60 -2.33 -12.12 -11.41
C ALA A 60 -2.11 -10.78 -10.68
N ALA A 61 -2.58 -9.68 -11.26
CA ALA A 61 -2.53 -8.36 -10.63
C ALA A 61 -3.35 -8.32 -9.34
N ALA A 62 -4.58 -8.86 -9.38
CA ALA A 62 -5.47 -8.92 -8.23
C ALA A 62 -4.88 -9.77 -7.10
N LEU A 63 -4.31 -10.94 -7.42
CA LEU A 63 -3.62 -11.80 -6.45
C LEU A 63 -2.42 -11.09 -5.81
N PHE A 64 -1.58 -10.44 -6.63
CA PHE A 64 -0.43 -9.70 -6.12
C PHE A 64 -0.85 -8.57 -5.17
N ILE A 65 -1.85 -7.77 -5.58
CA ILE A 65 -2.38 -6.67 -4.76
C ILE A 65 -2.98 -7.23 -3.47
N GLY A 66 -3.78 -8.30 -3.55
CA GLY A 66 -4.40 -8.93 -2.38
C GLY A 66 -3.37 -9.42 -1.37
N ILE A 67 -2.40 -10.22 -1.81
CA ILE A 67 -1.35 -10.79 -0.95
C ILE A 67 -0.49 -9.68 -0.34
N SER A 68 -0.05 -8.71 -1.15
CA SER A 68 0.78 -7.59 -0.66
C SER A 68 0.03 -6.72 0.36
N THR A 69 -1.28 -6.51 0.17
CA THR A 69 -2.12 -5.77 1.11
C THR A 69 -2.25 -6.50 2.45
N VAL A 70 -2.51 -7.81 2.41
CA VAL A 70 -2.58 -8.64 3.62
C VAL A 70 -1.25 -8.65 4.35
N LEU A 71 -0.15 -8.79 3.62
CA LEU A 71 1.20 -8.76 4.19
C LEU A 71 1.50 -7.41 4.85
N LEU A 72 1.19 -6.30 4.17
CA LEU A 72 1.38 -4.95 4.70
C LEU A 72 0.54 -4.73 5.96
N ALA A 73 -0.73 -5.15 5.95
CA ALA A 73 -1.61 -5.08 7.11
C ALA A 73 -1.04 -5.90 8.28
N ALA A 74 -0.57 -7.12 8.03
CA ALA A 74 0.04 -7.98 9.05
C ALA A 74 1.29 -7.34 9.67
N LEU A 75 2.19 -6.80 8.84
CA LEU A 75 3.41 -6.11 9.30
C LEU A 75 3.07 -4.90 10.17
N LEU A 76 2.11 -4.09 9.76
CA LEU A 76 1.67 -2.95 10.55
C LEU A 76 1.00 -3.41 11.86
N LEU A 77 0.18 -4.44 11.86
CA LEU A 77 -0.42 -4.98 13.09
C LEU A 77 0.62 -5.57 14.06
N ILE A 78 1.64 -6.27 13.56
CA ILE A 78 2.76 -6.75 14.37
C ILE A 78 3.49 -5.57 15.02
N GLY A 79 3.72 -4.50 14.26
CA GLY A 79 4.29 -3.25 14.79
C GLY A 79 3.39 -2.53 15.81
N VAL A 80 2.10 -2.87 15.93
CA VAL A 80 1.26 -2.44 17.07
C VAL A 80 1.60 -3.28 18.30
N ARG A 81 1.54 -4.61 18.18
CA ARG A 81 1.78 -5.55 19.29
C ARG A 81 3.17 -5.38 19.92
N GLY A 82 4.19 -5.13 19.11
CA GLY A 82 5.55 -4.86 19.59
C GLY A 82 5.66 -3.59 20.44
N ARG A 83 4.93 -2.53 20.08
CA ARG A 83 4.90 -1.26 20.86
C ARG A 83 4.09 -1.38 22.14
N THR A 84 3.01 -2.14 22.14
CA THR A 84 2.22 -2.39 23.37
C THR A 84 3.00 -3.21 24.40
N ARG A 85 3.90 -4.12 23.98
CA ARG A 85 4.75 -4.90 24.89
C ARG A 85 5.92 -4.13 25.48
N ALA A 86 6.35 -3.03 24.87
CA ALA A 86 7.51 -2.26 25.29
C ALA A 86 7.16 -1.05 26.20
N ARG A 87 5.87 -0.81 26.44
CA ARG A 87 5.36 0.16 27.41
C ARG A 87 4.88 -0.58 28.66
#